data_AF-A0A1M5F5L9-F1
#
_entry.id   AF-A0A1M5F5L9-F1
#
_cell.length_a   1.000
_cell.length_b   1.000
_cell.length_c   1.000
_cell.angle_alpha   90.00
_cell.angle_beta   90.00
_cell.angle_gamma   90.00
#
_symmetry.space_group_name_H-M   'P 1'
#
loop_
_entity.id
_entity.type
_entity.pdbx_description
1 polymer ?
#
loop_
_entity_poly.entity_id
_entity_poly.type
_entity_poly.pdbx_seq_one_letter_code
_entity_poly.pdbx_strand_id
1 'polypeptide(L)'
;MEKELHEQYEYARRRIKQKKRLYSHFVVFVLGSLVLFLGHNFLNSTVLSEWYLWIITIWLFLFILHFIKIFITDRFMNKDWEREQIDRLVALQKKKVEELEIQIANDETTNSTTL
;
A
#
# COMPACT_ATOMS: atom_id res chain seq x y z
N MET A 1 22.62 4.41 -19.73
CA MET A 1 21.50 5.30 -19.40
C MET A 1 20.13 4.61 -19.49
N GLU A 2 19.70 4.05 -20.64
CA GLU A 2 18.35 3.42 -20.72
C GLU A 2 18.16 2.19 -19.81
N LYS A 3 19.16 1.30 -19.71
CA LYS A 3 19.07 0.09 -18.87
C LYS A 3 18.90 0.42 -17.38
N GLU A 4 19.60 1.43 -16.90
CA GLU A 4 19.58 1.85 -15.50
C GLU A 4 18.23 2.49 -15.12
N LEU A 5 17.66 3.32 -16.00
CA LEU A 5 16.31 3.87 -15.83
C LEU A 5 15.27 2.74 -15.76
N HIS A 6 15.41 1.73 -16.63
CA HIS A 6 14.50 0.58 -16.66
C HIS A 6 14.56 -0.23 -15.36
N GLU A 7 15.76 -0.46 -14.81
CA GLU A 7 15.93 -1.15 -13.53
C GLU A 7 15.37 -0.38 -12.34
N GLN A 8 15.55 0.94 -12.29
CA GLN A 8 14.97 1.80 -11.25
C GLN A 8 13.43 1.75 -11.29
N TYR A 9 12.86 1.80 -12.51
CA TYR A 9 11.42 1.67 -12.73
C TYR A 9 10.88 0.30 -12.29
N GLU A 10 11.55 -0.79 -12.70
CA GLU A 10 11.24 -2.17 -12.29
C GLU A 10 11.25 -2.33 -10.77
N TYR A 11 12.25 -1.76 -10.10
CA TYR A 11 12.37 -1.77 -8.65
C TYR A 11 11.21 -1.03 -7.98
N ALA A 12 10.94 0.21 -8.39
CA ALA A 12 9.85 1.02 -7.87
C ALA A 12 8.50 0.29 -8.01
N ARG A 13 8.25 -0.30 -9.19
CA ARG A 13 7.05 -1.08 -9.49
C ARG A 13 6.86 -2.26 -8.54
N ARG A 14 7.91 -3.04 -8.29
CA ARG A 14 7.85 -4.20 -7.36
C ARG A 14 7.47 -3.76 -5.95
N ARG A 15 8.01 -2.62 -5.48
CA ARG A 15 7.72 -2.07 -4.14
C ARG A 15 6.28 -1.61 -4.02
N ILE A 16 5.72 -0.96 -5.05
CA ILE A 16 4.32 -0.52 -5.06
C ILE A 16 3.37 -1.73 -5.04
N LYS A 17 3.66 -2.79 -5.81
CA LYS A 17 2.87 -4.02 -5.82
C LYS A 17 2.83 -4.71 -4.45
N GLN A 18 3.94 -4.74 -3.72
CA GLN A 18 3.99 -5.27 -2.36
C GLN A 18 3.13 -4.45 -1.39
N LYS A 19 3.21 -3.11 -1.45
CA LYS A 19 2.36 -2.23 -0.63
C LYS A 19 0.87 -2.47 -0.92
N LYS A 20 0.46 -2.59 -2.19
CA LYS A 20 -0.93 -2.87 -2.58
C LYS A 20 -1.46 -4.16 -1.93
N ARG A 21 -0.67 -5.23 -1.93
CA ARG A 21 -1.04 -6.51 -1.30
C ARG A 21 -1.16 -6.39 0.23
N LEU A 22 -0.25 -5.66 0.87
CA LEU A 22 -0.29 -5.44 2.31
C LEU A 22 -1.55 -4.64 2.72
N TYR A 23 -1.86 -3.55 2.01
CA TYR A 23 -3.08 -2.78 2.25
C TYR A 23 -4.34 -3.62 2.05
N SER A 24 -4.39 -4.45 0.99
CA SER A 24 -5.51 -5.35 0.79
C SER A 24 -5.70 -6.31 1.98
N HIS A 25 -4.62 -6.85 2.53
CA HIS A 25 -4.69 -7.74 3.69
C HIS A 25 -5.08 -6.99 4.96
N PHE A 26 -4.52 -5.80 5.17
CA PHE A 26 -4.83 -4.93 6.31
C PHE A 26 -6.30 -4.53 6.34
N VAL A 27 -6.87 -4.14 5.19
CA VAL A 27 -8.30 -3.81 5.06
C VAL A 27 -9.15 -5.03 5.41
N VAL A 28 -8.86 -6.20 4.83
CA VAL A 28 -9.56 -7.46 5.17
C VAL A 28 -9.48 -7.77 6.67
N PHE A 29 -8.31 -7.59 7.28
CA PHE A 29 -8.07 -7.90 8.68
C PHE A 29 -8.84 -6.98 9.63
N VAL A 30 -8.80 -5.66 9.41
CA VAL A 30 -9.53 -4.68 10.23
C VAL A 30 -11.05 -4.91 10.13
N LEU A 31 -11.55 -5.12 8.92
CA LEU A 31 -12.95 -5.42 8.66
C LEU A 31 -13.37 -6.76 9.29
N GLY A 32 -12.54 -7.80 9.17
CA GLY A 32 -12.79 -9.11 9.77
C GLY A 32 -12.81 -9.06 11.29
N SER A 33 -11.90 -8.29 11.88
CA SER A 33 -11.87 -8.01 13.32
C SER A 33 -13.14 -7.29 13.77
N LEU A 34 -13.65 -6.35 12.98
CA LEU A 34 -14.89 -5.63 13.28
C LEU A 34 -16.10 -6.57 13.32
N VAL A 35 -16.18 -7.54 12.40
CA VAL A 35 -17.23 -8.57 12.42
C VAL A 35 -17.10 -9.50 13.59
N LEU A 36 -15.89 -9.94 13.93
CA LEU A 36 -15.67 -10.79 15.10
C LEU A 36 -16.05 -10.04 16.38
N PHE A 37 -15.75 -8.74 16.46
CA PHE A 37 -16.11 -7.88 17.58
C PHE A 37 -17.63 -7.68 17.68
N LEU A 38 -18.31 -7.36 16.58
CA LEU A 38 -19.76 -7.26 16.52
C LEU A 38 -20.40 -8.60 16.89
N GLY A 39 -19.94 -9.68 16.28
CA GLY A 39 -20.39 -11.03 16.58
C GLY A 39 -20.28 -11.37 18.06
N HIS A 40 -19.14 -11.07 18.69
CA HIS A 40 -18.91 -11.26 20.12
C HIS A 40 -19.79 -10.38 21.01
N ASN A 41 -20.03 -9.12 20.64
CA ASN A 41 -20.85 -8.19 21.42
C ASN A 41 -22.36 -8.50 21.30
N PHE A 42 -22.80 -8.93 20.12
CA PHE A 42 -24.17 -9.37 19.86
C PHE A 42 -24.46 -10.80 20.37
N LEU A 43 -23.45 -11.51 20.87
CA LEU A 43 -23.54 -12.86 21.46
C LEU A 43 -24.15 -12.87 22.87
N ASN A 44 -25.13 -12.00 23.13
CA ASN A 44 -26.03 -12.18 24.27
C ASN A 44 -27.12 -13.21 23.91
N SER A 45 -27.55 -13.97 24.92
CA SER A 45 -28.29 -15.24 24.87
C SER A 45 -29.59 -15.30 24.04
N THR A 46 -30.00 -14.22 23.39
CA THR A 46 -31.24 -14.09 22.62
C THR A 46 -31.11 -14.56 21.16
N VAL A 47 -29.91 -14.62 20.60
CA VAL A 47 -29.70 -14.88 19.15
C VAL A 47 -29.40 -16.35 18.81
N LEU A 48 -29.23 -17.23 19.81
CA LEU A 48 -28.99 -18.66 19.56
C LEU A 48 -30.14 -19.35 18.80
N SER A 49 -31.35 -18.77 18.79
CA SER A 49 -32.48 -19.26 18.01
C SER A 49 -32.47 -18.80 16.53
N GLU A 50 -31.70 -17.76 16.19
CA GLU A 50 -31.74 -17.08 14.89
C GLU A 50 -30.44 -17.27 14.09
N TRP A 51 -30.10 -18.54 13.82
CA TRP A 51 -28.95 -18.95 13.02
C TRP A 51 -28.86 -18.27 11.64
N TYR A 52 -29.99 -17.86 11.07
CA TYR A 52 -30.06 -17.18 9.79
C TYR A 52 -29.48 -15.76 9.83
N LEU A 53 -29.57 -15.05 10.97
CA LEU A 53 -28.98 -13.72 11.14
C LEU A 53 -27.45 -13.78 11.06
N TRP A 54 -26.84 -14.85 11.58
CA TRP A 54 -25.41 -15.08 11.46
C TRP A 54 -24.98 -15.27 10.01
N ILE A 55 -25.73 -16.07 9.24
CA ILE A 55 -25.46 -16.30 7.82
C ILE A 55 -25.58 -15.01 7.03
N ILE A 56 -26.65 -14.23 7.26
CA ILE A 56 -26.87 -12.94 6.59
C ILE A 56 -25.77 -11.94 6.94
N THR A 57 -25.36 -11.88 8.21
CA THR A 57 -24.29 -10.97 8.66
C THR A 57 -22.96 -11.30 8.00
N ILE A 58 -22.59 -12.58 7.96
CA ILE A 58 -21.36 -13.05 7.30
C ILE A 58 -21.42 -12.78 5.79
N TRP A 59 -22.55 -13.07 5.13
CA TRP A 59 -22.72 -12.83 3.70
C TRP A 59 -22.66 -11.35 3.35
N LEU A 60 -23.36 -10.49 4.11
CA LEU A 60 -23.33 -9.05 3.93
C LEU A 60 -21.91 -8.51 4.11
N PHE A 61 -21.19 -9.01 5.10
CA PHE A 61 -19.79 -8.66 5.31
C PHE A 61 -18.89 -9.04 4.14
N LEU A 62 -18.97 -10.28 3.67
CA LEU A 62 -18.19 -10.73 2.51
C LEU A 62 -18.51 -9.89 1.27
N PHE A 63 -19.77 -9.49 1.10
CA PHE A 63 -20.19 -8.64 -0.01
C PHE A 63 -19.60 -7.23 0.08
N ILE A 64 -19.63 -6.61 1.27
CA ILE A 64 -18.99 -5.32 1.53
C ILE A 64 -17.48 -5.40 1.27
N LEU A 65 -16.84 -6.49 1.70
CA LEU A 65 -15.41 -6.71 1.48
C LEU A 65 -15.08 -6.82 -0.02
N HIS A 66 -15.87 -7.59 -0.76
CA HIS A 66 -15.71 -7.75 -2.20
C HIS A 66 -15.91 -6.41 -2.92
N PHE A 67 -16.92 -5.64 -2.51
CA PHE A 67 -17.21 -4.31 -3.04
C PHE A 67 -16.06 -3.33 -2.77
N ILE A 68 -15.58 -3.21 -1.54
CA ILE A 68 -14.45 -2.32 -1.21
C ILE A 68 -13.19 -2.75 -1.97
N LYS A 69 -12.89 -4.05 -2.04
CA LYS A 69 -11.73 -4.56 -2.76
C LYS A 69 -11.76 -4.21 -4.25
N ILE A 70 -12.90 -4.43 -4.92
CA ILE A 70 -12.97 -4.24 -6.36
C ILE A 70 -13.25 -2.77 -6.75
N PHE A 71 -13.97 -2.02 -5.91
CA PHE A 71 -14.44 -0.68 -6.24
C PHE A 71 -13.56 0.43 -5.69
N ILE A 72 -12.98 0.24 -4.50
CA ILE A 72 -12.06 1.22 -3.88
C ILE A 72 -10.62 0.82 -4.20
N THR A 73 -10.17 -0.36 -3.81
CA THR A 73 -8.75 -0.75 -3.99
C THR A 73 -8.37 -0.85 -5.47
N ASP A 74 -9.26 -1.34 -6.34
CA ASP A 74 -8.93 -1.46 -7.76
C ASP A 74 -9.03 -0.14 -8.53
N ARG A 75 -10.01 0.72 -8.18
CA ARG A 75 -10.15 2.06 -8.79
C ARG A 75 -9.12 3.05 -8.29
N PHE A 76 -8.81 3.04 -6.98
CA PHE A 76 -7.84 3.95 -6.37
C PHE A 76 -6.40 3.55 -6.66
N MET A 77 -6.07 2.25 -6.64
CA MET A 77 -4.78 1.72 -7.11
C MET A 77 -4.89 1.14 -8.52
N ASN A 78 -5.50 1.92 -9.40
CA ASN A 78 -5.49 1.65 -10.83
C ASN A 78 -4.06 1.91 -11.38
N LYS A 79 -3.82 1.45 -12.60
CA LYS A 79 -2.55 1.53 -13.34
C LYS A 79 -1.97 2.95 -13.41
N ASP A 80 -2.84 3.96 -13.38
CA ASP A 80 -2.43 5.37 -13.44
C ASP A 80 -1.88 5.86 -12.10
N TRP A 81 -2.48 5.46 -10.98
CA TRP A 81 -1.93 5.71 -9.65
C TRP A 81 -0.59 5.00 -9.44
N GLU A 82 -0.46 3.76 -9.95
CA GLU A 82 0.81 3.01 -9.91
C GLU A 82 1.91 3.77 -10.66
N ARG A 83 1.59 4.33 -11.84
CA ARG A 83 2.52 5.17 -12.62
C ARG A 83 2.89 6.46 -11.89
N GLU A 84 1.93 7.20 -11.37
CA GLU A 84 2.21 8.46 -10.65
C GLU A 84 3.16 8.24 -9.47
N GLN A 85 2.97 7.14 -8.74
CA GLN A 85 3.82 6.80 -7.60
C GLN A 85 5.23 6.35 -8.01
N ILE A 86 5.36 5.65 -9.14
CA ILE A 86 6.66 5.28 -9.69
C ILE A 86 7.40 6.52 -10.19
N ASP A 87 6.73 7.40 -10.94
CA ASP A 87 7.33 8.63 -11.46
C ASP A 87 7.81 9.54 -10.33
N ARG A 88 7.00 9.67 -9.26
CA ARG A 88 7.38 10.38 -8.04
C ARG A 88 8.63 9.76 -7.39
N LEU A 89 8.71 8.44 -7.33
CA LEU A 89 9.86 7.74 -6.72
C LEU A 89 11.14 7.93 -7.55
N VAL A 90 11.05 7.81 -8.87
CA VAL A 90 12.17 8.00 -9.79
C VAL A 90 12.66 9.45 -9.76
N ALA A 91 11.75 10.43 -9.70
CA ALA A 91 12.10 11.84 -9.56
C ALA A 91 12.85 12.11 -8.25
N LEU A 92 12.42 11.50 -7.13
CA LEU A 92 13.12 11.59 -5.86
C LEU A 92 14.52 10.95 -5.90
N GLN A 93 14.67 9.81 -6.57
CA GLN A 93 15.98 9.16 -6.74
C GLN A 93 16.93 10.03 -7.55
N LYS A 94 16.48 10.61 -8.67
CA LYS A 94 17.30 11.53 -9.47
C LYS A 94 17.78 12.74 -8.66
N LYS A 95 16.88 13.37 -7.91
CA LYS A 95 17.23 14.51 -7.04
C LYS A 95 18.24 14.12 -5.95
N LYS A 96 18.11 12.93 -5.38
CA LYS A 96 19.03 12.41 -4.36
C LYS A 96 20.43 12.17 -4.93
N VAL A 97 20.53 11.69 -6.17
CA VAL A 97 21.81 11.50 -6.87
C VAL A 97 22.50 12.85 -7.10
N GLU A 98 21.77 13.84 -7.62
CA GLU A 98 22.30 15.20 -7.82
C GLU A 98 22.78 15.84 -6.52
N GLU A 99 22.03 15.68 -5.42
CA GLU A 99 22.43 16.16 -4.09
C GLU A 99 23.72 15.48 -3.59
N LEU A 100 23.88 14.18 -3.82
CA LEU A 100 25.08 13.43 -3.45
C LEU A 100 26.29 13.83 -4.31
N GLU A 101 26.11 14.09 -5.61
CA GLU A 101 27.17 14.60 -6.48
C GLU A 101 27.69 15.96 -6.02
N ILE A 102 26.77 16.85 -5.61
CA ILE A 102 27.14 18.17 -5.05
C ILE A 102 27.87 18.00 -3.71
N GLN A 103 27.42 17.10 -2.83
CA GLN A 103 28.10 16.83 -1.55
C GLN A 103 29.52 16.30 -1.77
N ILE A 104 29.71 15.35 -2.70
CA ILE A 104 31.04 14.79 -3.01
C ILE A 104 31.96 15.89 -3.56
N ALA A 105 31.47 16.72 -4.49
CA ALA A 105 32.27 17.83 -5.04
C ALA A 105 32.68 18.86 -3.98
N ASN A 106 31.78 19.16 -3.03
CA ASN A 106 32.06 20.03 -1.90
C ASN A 106 33.05 19.40 -0.91
N ASP A 107 32.92 18.11 -0.62
CA ASP A 107 33.84 17.39 0.27
C ASP A 107 35.26 17.29 -0.33
N GLU A 108 35.37 17.07 -1.64
CA GLU A 108 36.67 17.07 -2.36
C GLU A 108 37.33 18.45 -2.38
N THR A 109 36.56 19.53 -2.59
CA THR A 109 37.07 20.92 -2.55
C THR A 109 37.44 21.37 -1.14
N THR A 110 36.72 20.91 -0.12
CA THR A 110 37.03 21.22 1.28
C THR A 110 38.31 20.51 1.72
N ASN A 111 38.46 19.22 1.42
CA ASN A 111 39.66 18.45 1.75
C ASN A 111 40.93 18.93 1.02
N SER A 112 40.82 19.45 -0.20
CA SER A 112 41.94 20.04 -0.94
C SER A 112 42.34 21.45 -0.47
N THR A 113 41.46 22.17 0.23
CA THR A 113 41.75 23.49 0.83
C THR A 113 42.33 23.37 2.25
N THR A 114 42.20 22.19 2.88
CA THR A 114 42.66 21.95 4.26
C THR A 114 44.05 21.29 4.34
N LEU A 115 44.68 21.00 3.20
CA LEU A 115 46.07 20.53 3.05
C LEU A 115 46.97 21.67 2.59
#